data_AF-A0AB39TVL8-F1
#
_entry.id   AF-A0AB39TVL8-F1
#
_cell.length_a   1.000
_cell.length_b   1.000
_cell.length_c   1.000
_cell.angle_alpha   90.00
_cell.angle_beta   90.00
_cell.angle_gamma   90.00
#
_symmetry.space_group_name_H-M   'P 1'
#
loop_
_entity.id
_entity.type
_entity.pdbx_description
1 polymer ?
#
loop_
_entity_poly.entity_id
_entity_poly.type
_entity_poly.pdbx_seq_one_letter_code
_entity_poly.pdbx_strand_id
1 'polypeptide(L)'
;MTTAATPSSASRRPPAARARPEDGFVTYVLDRCASTRVRADLRSGLGRPLERCGRLDRHLAPRLTDTMPPDVVRARYITAALIAARPPAARHGEVPLPEAISALEWEARRRRANLGWSLARAVNEEVVKASSAEGDLLAMARTSVDSLGLRLPGLTERLQAKDVPIDWAVLLNDLGRWNSGRDAVLTRWHSAYHQERTRACGAEPLPAKRQPHVFVDQVVDLCARSTKARAALSTGLGLPVERCHQMHGYLVPLLPEYLCIDGRYRDDRSAHYLVAALIASRPPASREGVRETATADGPAAEKRQRSDLGAWLARAASERGFKPDTAEQELHLISRQNVHALHRRLPVLTRRLQTKGVRVDWALLLDDLARWSRDREQIAARWMDSYFLVRSREERQNSQQKEND
;
A
#
# COMPACT_ATOMS: atom_id res chain seq x y z
N MET A 1 -21.09 -59.26 -23.76
CA MET A 1 -20.86 -58.51 -22.51
C MET A 1 -19.37 -58.59 -22.19
N THR A 2 -18.58 -57.59 -22.62
CA THR A 2 -17.15 -57.51 -22.29
C THR A 2 -16.82 -56.03 -22.09
N THR A 3 -16.67 -55.66 -20.83
CA THR A 3 -16.33 -54.32 -20.34
C THR A 3 -14.86 -54.01 -20.62
N ALA A 4 -14.59 -53.01 -21.47
CA ALA A 4 -13.26 -52.43 -21.63
C ALA A 4 -13.05 -51.34 -20.56
N ALA A 5 -12.15 -51.60 -19.62
CA ALA A 5 -11.74 -50.66 -18.59
C ALA A 5 -10.82 -49.58 -19.18
N THR A 6 -11.23 -48.33 -19.05
CA THR A 6 -10.41 -47.14 -19.32
C THR A 6 -9.30 -47.02 -18.28
N PRO A 7 -8.02 -46.79 -18.66
CA PRO A 7 -6.97 -46.56 -17.68
C PRO A 7 -7.18 -45.23 -16.97
N SER A 8 -7.33 -45.33 -15.66
CA SER A 8 -7.43 -44.25 -14.69
C SER A 8 -6.32 -43.23 -14.85
N SER A 9 -6.70 -41.98 -15.12
CA SER A 9 -5.84 -40.80 -15.09
C SER A 9 -5.01 -40.76 -13.81
N ALA A 10 -3.72 -41.11 -13.95
CA ALA A 10 -2.74 -40.97 -12.89
C ALA A 10 -2.72 -39.52 -12.42
N SER A 11 -3.03 -39.32 -11.14
CA SER A 11 -2.89 -38.09 -10.39
C SER A 11 -1.50 -37.50 -10.62
N ARG A 12 -1.43 -36.49 -11.49
CA ARG A 12 -0.23 -35.73 -11.79
C ARG A 12 0.09 -34.87 -10.57
N ARG A 13 0.92 -35.40 -9.68
CA ARG A 13 1.53 -34.66 -8.56
C ARG A 13 2.10 -33.33 -9.12
N PRO A 14 1.81 -32.17 -8.53
CA PRO A 14 2.39 -30.91 -8.98
C PRO A 14 3.92 -31.00 -8.87
N PRO A 15 4.68 -30.45 -9.84
CA PRO A 15 6.13 -30.51 -9.82
C PRO A 15 6.64 -29.82 -8.55
N ALA A 16 7.56 -30.48 -7.84
CA ALA A 16 8.25 -29.91 -6.69
C ALA A 16 8.77 -28.52 -7.06
N ALA A 17 8.24 -27.48 -6.42
CA ALA A 17 8.62 -26.11 -6.67
C ALA A 17 10.14 -26.00 -6.50
N ARG A 18 10.85 -25.60 -7.56
CA ARG A 18 12.30 -25.34 -7.47
C ARG A 18 12.53 -24.38 -6.31
N ALA A 19 13.28 -24.83 -5.30
CA ALA A 19 13.64 -24.01 -4.15
C ALA A 19 14.26 -22.70 -4.66
N ARG A 20 13.71 -21.56 -4.20
CA ARG A 20 14.18 -20.25 -4.64
C ARG A 20 15.61 -20.01 -4.15
N PRO A 21 16.40 -19.18 -4.86
CA PRO A 21 17.77 -18.88 -4.45
C PRO A 21 17.88 -18.36 -3.01
N GLU A 22 16.88 -17.61 -2.55
CA GLU A 22 16.79 -17.05 -1.20
C GLU A 22 16.60 -18.14 -0.15
N ASP A 23 15.64 -19.05 -0.34
CA ASP A 23 15.43 -20.20 0.56
C ASP A 23 16.70 -21.07 0.60
N GLY A 24 17.29 -21.36 -0.56
CA GLY A 24 18.53 -22.14 -0.64
C GLY A 24 19.72 -21.49 0.07
N PHE A 25 19.82 -20.17 0.04
CA PHE A 25 20.85 -19.42 0.78
C PHE A 25 20.58 -19.46 2.29
N VAL A 26 19.34 -19.25 2.73
CA VAL A 26 18.97 -19.32 4.14
C VAL A 26 19.26 -20.71 4.71
N THR A 27 18.82 -21.77 4.04
CA THR A 27 19.11 -23.16 4.44
C THR A 27 20.62 -23.40 4.54
N TYR A 28 21.40 -22.92 3.58
CA TYR A 28 22.86 -23.01 3.64
C TYR A 28 23.41 -22.32 4.89
N VAL A 29 22.98 -21.10 5.21
CA VAL A 29 23.48 -20.38 6.40
C VAL A 29 23.06 -21.07 7.69
N LEU A 30 21.82 -21.57 7.77
CA LEU A 30 21.31 -22.31 8.92
C LEU A 30 22.16 -23.55 9.22
N ASP A 31 22.45 -24.35 8.19
CA ASP A 31 23.33 -25.52 8.27
C ASP A 31 24.74 -25.14 8.76
N ARG A 32 25.32 -24.08 8.20
CA ARG A 32 26.66 -23.59 8.61
C ARG A 32 26.68 -23.08 10.06
N CYS A 33 25.57 -22.53 10.55
CA CYS A 33 25.43 -22.06 11.93
C CYS A 33 25.34 -23.18 12.97
N ALA A 34 25.20 -24.45 12.56
CA ALA A 34 25.34 -25.60 13.45
C ALA A 34 26.73 -25.63 14.12
N SER A 35 27.77 -25.19 13.40
CA SER A 35 29.10 -25.01 13.98
C SER A 35 29.20 -23.72 14.80
N THR A 36 29.55 -23.85 16.09
CA THR A 36 29.72 -22.70 17.01
C THR A 36 30.79 -21.71 16.52
N ARG A 37 31.88 -22.19 15.92
CA ARG A 37 32.94 -21.32 15.40
C ARG A 37 32.46 -20.50 14.20
N VAL A 38 31.87 -21.17 13.21
CA VAL A 38 31.31 -20.51 12.01
C VAL A 38 30.24 -19.51 12.42
N ARG A 39 29.38 -19.86 13.38
CA ARG A 39 28.37 -18.95 13.92
C ARG A 39 28.99 -17.72 14.58
N ALA A 40 30.04 -17.87 15.38
CA ALA A 40 30.73 -16.74 16.00
C ALA A 40 31.36 -15.81 14.95
N ASP A 41 31.96 -16.40 13.91
CA ASP A 41 32.53 -15.64 12.79
C ASP A 41 31.44 -14.90 12.02
N LEU A 42 30.32 -15.55 11.69
CA LEU A 42 29.18 -14.90 11.04
C LEU A 42 28.55 -13.79 11.90
N ARG A 43 28.42 -14.00 13.21
CA ARG A 43 27.89 -13.02 14.16
C ARG A 43 28.79 -11.77 14.27
N SER A 44 30.09 -11.90 14.04
CA SER A 44 31.04 -10.79 14.13
C SER A 44 30.78 -9.66 13.13
N GLY A 45 30.02 -9.93 12.06
CA GLY A 45 29.62 -8.97 11.03
C GLY A 45 28.37 -8.14 11.36
N LEU A 46 27.71 -8.39 12.49
CA LEU A 46 26.52 -7.61 12.88
C LEU A 46 26.83 -6.11 12.98
N GLY A 47 26.04 -5.30 12.30
CA GLY A 47 26.19 -3.84 12.29
C GLY A 47 27.50 -3.33 11.69
N ARG A 48 28.26 -4.17 10.99
CA ARG A 48 29.51 -3.77 10.33
C ARG A 48 29.30 -3.54 8.83
N PRO A 49 30.02 -2.58 8.23
CA PRO A 49 30.01 -2.41 6.79
C PRO A 49 30.73 -3.60 6.11
N LEU A 50 30.38 -3.88 4.86
CA LEU A 50 30.80 -5.09 4.13
C LEU A 50 32.32 -5.24 4.08
N GLU A 51 33.05 -4.14 3.93
CA GLU A 51 34.51 -4.10 3.80
C GLU A 51 35.21 -4.60 5.08
N ARG A 52 34.49 -4.61 6.21
CA ARG A 52 35.00 -5.05 7.52
C ARG A 52 34.52 -6.46 7.91
N CYS A 53 33.92 -7.19 6.97
CA CYS A 53 33.33 -8.51 7.19
C CYS A 53 34.17 -9.67 6.63
N GLY A 54 35.50 -9.56 6.61
CA GLY A 54 36.40 -10.58 6.05
C GLY A 54 36.25 -11.98 6.67
N ARG A 55 35.80 -12.09 7.92
CA ARG A 55 35.48 -13.40 8.54
C ARG A 55 34.22 -14.05 7.97
N LEU A 56 33.21 -13.25 7.61
CA LEU A 56 31.97 -13.72 6.98
C LEU A 56 32.26 -14.19 5.56
N ASP A 57 33.12 -13.44 4.86
CA ASP A 57 33.47 -13.67 3.47
C ASP A 57 33.93 -15.11 3.22
N ARG A 58 34.80 -15.63 4.09
CA ARG A 58 35.28 -17.03 4.07
C ARG A 58 34.15 -18.06 4.01
N HIS A 59 32.99 -17.78 4.59
CA HIS A 59 31.86 -18.69 4.67
C HIS A 59 30.78 -18.40 3.62
N LEU A 60 30.65 -17.15 3.17
CA LEU A 60 29.59 -16.74 2.25
C LEU A 60 30.04 -16.72 0.80
N ALA A 61 31.33 -16.47 0.51
CA ALA A 61 31.89 -16.40 -0.84
C ALA A 61 31.47 -17.56 -1.76
N PRO A 62 31.41 -18.84 -1.32
CA PRO A 62 30.97 -19.94 -2.19
C PRO A 62 29.53 -19.83 -2.72
N ARG A 63 28.70 -18.96 -2.13
CA ARG A 63 27.32 -18.73 -2.55
C ARG A 63 27.11 -17.36 -3.21
N LEU A 64 28.15 -16.54 -3.33
CA LEU A 64 28.11 -15.27 -4.05
C LEU A 64 28.54 -15.53 -5.50
N THR A 65 27.91 -14.84 -6.44
CA THR A 65 28.33 -14.85 -7.85
C THR A 65 28.80 -13.47 -8.23
N ASP A 66 29.77 -13.38 -9.13
CA ASP A 66 30.33 -12.10 -9.61
C ASP A 66 29.28 -11.23 -10.32
N THR A 67 28.17 -11.83 -10.74
CA THR A 67 27.03 -11.15 -11.37
C THR A 67 26.03 -10.57 -10.37
N MET A 68 26.18 -10.78 -9.06
CA MET A 68 25.23 -10.26 -8.08
C MET A 68 25.36 -8.75 -7.90
N PRO A 69 24.24 -8.01 -7.87
CA PRO A 69 24.25 -6.61 -7.48
C PRO A 69 24.81 -6.44 -6.05
N PRO A 70 25.55 -5.37 -5.77
CA PRO A 70 26.16 -5.12 -4.46
C PRO A 70 25.12 -5.08 -3.33
N ASP A 71 23.90 -4.62 -3.61
CA ASP A 71 22.78 -4.59 -2.66
C ASP A 71 22.34 -5.99 -2.22
N VAL A 72 22.34 -6.95 -3.16
CA VAL A 72 21.98 -8.34 -2.88
C VAL A 72 23.08 -9.02 -2.07
N VAL A 73 24.35 -8.77 -2.41
CA VAL A 73 25.49 -9.23 -1.60
C VAL A 73 25.36 -8.69 -0.18
N ARG A 74 25.08 -7.40 -0.03
CA ARG A 74 24.88 -6.76 1.27
C ARG A 74 23.76 -7.39 2.08
N ALA A 75 22.60 -7.58 1.45
CA ALA A 75 21.45 -8.21 2.08
C ALA A 75 21.79 -9.62 2.59
N ARG A 76 22.60 -10.38 1.86
CA ARG A 76 23.06 -11.72 2.26
C ARG A 76 23.97 -11.69 3.49
N TYR A 77 24.90 -10.74 3.57
CA TYR A 77 25.78 -10.62 4.73
C TYR A 77 24.99 -10.20 5.97
N ILE A 78 24.11 -9.20 5.84
CA ILE A 78 23.24 -8.75 6.93
C ILE A 78 22.36 -9.91 7.41
N THR A 79 21.68 -10.60 6.48
CA THR A 79 20.80 -11.73 6.83
C THR A 79 21.58 -12.86 7.50
N ALA A 80 22.77 -13.20 6.99
CA ALA A 80 23.59 -14.25 7.58
C ALA A 80 24.06 -13.90 9.00
N ALA A 81 24.47 -12.64 9.22
CA ALA A 81 24.83 -12.15 10.54
C ALA A 81 23.64 -12.20 11.52
N LEU A 82 22.44 -11.81 11.06
CA LEU A 82 21.20 -11.87 11.86
C LEU A 82 20.80 -13.31 12.21
N ILE A 83 20.89 -14.25 11.26
CA ILE A 83 20.64 -15.68 11.51
C ILE A 83 21.62 -16.25 12.55
N ALA A 84 22.89 -15.86 12.46
CA ALA A 84 23.92 -16.27 13.40
C ALA A 84 23.77 -15.63 14.80
N ALA A 85 23.11 -14.46 14.87
CA ALA A 85 22.85 -13.72 16.10
C ALA A 85 21.76 -14.32 16.98
N ARG A 86 20.88 -15.15 16.43
CA ARG A 86 19.67 -15.68 17.10
C ARG A 86 19.95 -16.15 18.53
N PRO A 87 19.07 -15.88 19.52
CA PRO A 87 19.25 -16.37 20.88
C PRO A 87 19.19 -17.91 20.92
N PRO A 88 19.87 -18.59 21.86
CA PRO A 88 19.89 -20.05 21.92
C PRO A 88 18.51 -20.72 21.93
N ALA A 89 17.52 -20.13 22.60
CA ALA A 89 16.14 -20.62 22.62
C ALA A 89 15.57 -20.76 21.20
N ALA A 90 15.71 -19.71 20.37
CA ALA A 90 15.26 -19.68 18.98
C ALA A 90 16.15 -20.50 18.01
N ARG A 91 17.24 -21.12 18.48
CA ARG A 91 18.11 -21.99 17.66
C ARG A 91 17.69 -23.45 17.72
N HIS A 92 17.25 -23.90 18.90
CA HIS A 92 16.93 -25.31 19.17
C HIS A 92 15.44 -25.61 18.95
N GLY A 93 14.57 -24.62 19.12
CA GLY A 93 13.24 -24.61 18.54
C GLY A 93 13.24 -23.63 17.38
N GLU A 94 13.40 -24.11 16.15
CA GLU A 94 13.00 -23.29 15.01
C GLU A 94 11.50 -23.08 15.17
N VAL A 95 11.07 -21.86 15.54
CA VAL A 95 9.65 -21.52 15.52
C VAL A 95 9.24 -21.58 14.07
N PRO A 96 8.53 -22.64 13.64
CA PRO A 96 8.19 -22.79 12.24
C PRO A 96 7.27 -21.62 11.90
N LEU A 97 7.37 -21.11 10.68
CA LEU A 97 6.27 -20.31 10.17
C LEU A 97 4.99 -21.16 10.29
N PRO A 98 3.85 -20.57 10.66
CA PRO A 98 2.58 -21.28 10.67
C PRO A 98 2.41 -22.04 9.36
N GLU A 99 1.92 -23.28 9.40
CA GLU A 99 1.84 -24.15 8.22
C GLU A 99 1.05 -23.49 7.07
N ALA A 100 0.00 -22.74 7.42
CA ALA A 100 -0.79 -21.93 6.50
C ALA A 100 0.02 -20.86 5.74
N ILE A 101 1.16 -20.43 6.29
CA ILE A 101 2.08 -19.46 5.70
C ILE A 101 3.20 -20.17 4.92
N SER A 102 3.77 -21.24 5.47
CA SER A 102 4.84 -21.99 4.78
C SER A 102 4.36 -22.67 3.50
N ALA A 103 3.08 -23.05 3.44
CA ALA A 103 2.46 -23.63 2.26
C ALA A 103 2.12 -22.60 1.16
N LEU A 104 2.24 -21.30 1.43
CA LEU A 104 1.93 -20.26 0.46
C LEU A 104 2.95 -20.25 -0.69
N GLU A 105 2.46 -20.00 -1.90
CA GLU A 105 3.33 -19.63 -3.01
C GLU A 105 4.19 -18.42 -2.65
N TRP A 106 5.43 -18.37 -3.16
CA TRP A 106 6.43 -17.35 -2.84
C TRP A 106 5.89 -15.91 -2.84
N GLU A 107 5.08 -15.54 -3.84
CA GLU A 107 4.53 -14.19 -3.92
C GLU A 107 3.50 -13.91 -2.82
N ALA A 108 2.67 -14.89 -2.45
CA ALA A 108 1.77 -14.76 -1.31
C ALA A 108 2.55 -14.73 0.02
N ARG A 109 3.58 -15.58 0.16
CA ARG A 109 4.49 -15.62 1.32
C ARG A 109 5.20 -14.28 1.52
N ARG A 110 5.82 -13.71 0.48
CA ARG A 110 6.47 -12.38 0.52
C ARG A 110 5.54 -11.25 0.98
N ARG A 111 4.25 -11.36 0.64
CA ARG A 111 3.25 -10.35 0.98
C ARG A 111 2.71 -10.50 2.39
N ARG A 112 2.59 -11.73 2.89
CA ARG A 112 1.95 -12.03 4.18
C ARG A 112 2.94 -12.30 5.32
N ALA A 113 4.15 -12.78 5.03
CA ALA A 113 5.13 -13.24 6.02
C ALA A 113 6.39 -12.37 6.03
N ASN A 114 6.25 -11.07 5.80
CA ASN A 114 7.37 -10.13 5.88
C ASN A 114 7.53 -9.56 7.29
N LEU A 115 8.57 -8.74 7.51
CA LEU A 115 8.88 -8.16 8.82
C LEU A 115 7.70 -7.41 9.44
N GLY A 116 6.87 -6.76 8.63
CA GLY A 116 5.67 -6.07 9.11
C GLY A 116 4.65 -7.01 9.76
N TRP A 117 4.47 -8.21 9.19
CA TRP A 117 3.62 -9.23 9.79
C TRP A 117 4.19 -9.76 11.11
N SER A 118 5.49 -10.05 11.18
CA SER A 118 6.15 -10.46 12.42
C SER A 118 6.01 -9.39 13.51
N LEU A 119 6.15 -8.11 13.16
CA LEU A 119 5.92 -7.00 14.10
C LEU A 119 4.47 -6.94 14.58
N ALA A 120 3.49 -7.15 13.70
CA ALA A 120 2.09 -7.13 14.11
C ALA A 120 1.76 -8.27 15.07
N ARG A 121 2.31 -9.47 14.84
CA ARG A 121 2.21 -10.58 15.79
C ARG A 121 2.82 -10.24 17.12
N ALA A 122 4.02 -9.69 17.14
CA ALA A 122 4.67 -9.25 18.37
C ALA A 122 3.84 -8.22 19.15
N VAL A 123 3.12 -7.34 18.44
CA VAL A 123 2.20 -6.39 19.09
C VAL A 123 0.92 -7.08 19.60
N ASN A 124 0.38 -8.03 18.84
CA ASN A 124 -0.81 -8.81 19.23
C ASN A 124 -0.53 -9.72 20.44
N GLU A 125 0.68 -10.24 20.54
CA GLU A 125 1.19 -11.04 21.66
C GLU A 125 1.74 -10.17 22.80
N GLU A 126 1.52 -8.85 22.75
CA GLU A 126 1.94 -7.85 23.75
C GLU A 126 3.46 -7.79 24.04
N VAL A 127 4.27 -8.34 23.15
CA VAL A 127 5.75 -8.32 23.21
C VAL A 127 6.29 -6.92 22.95
N VAL A 128 5.71 -6.22 21.98
CA VAL A 128 6.11 -4.88 21.57
C VAL A 128 4.92 -3.94 21.66
N LYS A 129 5.13 -2.72 22.17
CA LYS A 129 4.09 -1.69 22.14
C LYS A 129 3.79 -1.29 20.69
N ALA A 130 2.51 -1.18 20.34
CA ALA A 130 2.09 -0.78 18.98
C ALA A 130 2.77 0.51 18.49
N SER A 131 2.88 1.52 19.37
CA SER A 131 3.55 2.79 19.06
C SER A 131 5.05 2.63 18.78
N SER A 132 5.72 1.68 19.44
CA SER A 132 7.12 1.36 19.19
C SER A 132 7.30 0.67 17.84
N ALA A 133 6.44 -0.31 17.51
CA ALA A 133 6.51 -1.01 16.23
C ALA A 133 6.24 -0.08 15.04
N GLU A 134 5.25 0.81 15.17
CA GLU A 134 4.97 1.85 14.16
C GLU A 134 6.12 2.86 14.05
N GLY A 135 6.69 3.27 15.19
CA GLY A 135 7.88 4.12 15.25
C GLY A 135 9.07 3.47 14.53
N ASP A 136 9.32 2.19 14.77
CA ASP A 136 10.40 1.43 14.12
C ASP A 136 10.18 1.34 12.60
N LEU A 137 8.96 1.03 12.14
CA LEU A 137 8.62 0.99 10.70
C LEU A 137 8.82 2.37 10.03
N LEU A 138 8.34 3.44 10.66
CA LEU A 138 8.53 4.81 10.16
C LEU A 138 10.00 5.25 10.19
N ALA A 139 10.75 4.83 11.20
CA ALA A 139 12.16 5.14 11.32
C ALA A 139 12.97 4.40 10.24
N MET A 140 12.61 3.15 9.92
CA MET A 140 13.19 2.39 8.81
C MET A 140 12.91 3.04 7.46
N ALA A 141 11.78 3.74 7.31
CA ALA A 141 11.43 4.41 6.06
C ALA A 141 12.45 5.47 5.60
N ARG A 142 13.22 6.02 6.54
CA ARG A 142 14.20 7.08 6.28
C ARG A 142 15.64 6.57 6.20
N THR A 143 15.87 5.28 6.42
CA THR A 143 17.22 4.70 6.51
C THR A 143 17.69 4.03 5.23
N SER A 144 18.99 4.10 4.97
CA SER A 144 19.68 3.26 3.99
C SER A 144 19.76 1.81 4.48
N VAL A 145 20.08 0.88 3.57
CA VAL A 145 20.30 -0.53 3.93
C VAL A 145 21.44 -0.73 4.95
N ASP A 146 22.47 0.12 4.93
CA ASP A 146 23.57 0.06 5.90
C ASP A 146 23.10 0.44 7.31
N SER A 147 22.27 1.48 7.38
CA SER A 147 21.64 1.91 8.62
C SER A 147 20.60 0.89 9.11
N LEU A 148 19.95 0.15 8.21
CA LEU A 148 19.13 -1.00 8.59
C LEU A 148 19.97 -2.11 9.23
N GLY A 149 21.17 -2.39 8.70
CA GLY A 149 22.08 -3.37 9.29
C GLY A 149 22.46 -3.07 10.74
N LEU A 150 22.40 -1.80 11.15
CA LEU A 150 22.59 -1.36 12.54
C LEU A 150 21.33 -1.49 13.41
N ARG A 151 20.14 -1.30 12.83
CA ARG A 151 18.86 -1.29 13.57
C ARG A 151 18.19 -2.66 13.66
N LEU A 152 18.26 -3.45 12.60
CA LEU A 152 17.64 -4.77 12.51
C LEU A 152 18.10 -5.73 13.62
N PRO A 153 19.37 -5.79 14.05
CA PRO A 153 19.78 -6.72 15.10
C PRO A 153 18.95 -6.57 16.37
N GLY A 154 18.78 -5.35 16.88
CA GLY A 154 17.99 -5.09 18.08
C GLY A 154 16.51 -5.40 17.90
N LEU A 155 15.97 -5.20 16.70
CA LEU A 155 14.58 -5.55 16.39
C LEU A 155 14.38 -7.07 16.30
N THR A 156 15.23 -7.78 15.57
CA THR A 156 15.12 -9.23 15.40
C THR A 156 15.39 -9.97 16.70
N GLU A 157 16.31 -9.47 17.53
CA GLU A 157 16.54 -10.00 18.87
C GLU A 157 15.28 -9.89 19.74
N ARG A 158 14.60 -8.73 19.76
CA ARG A 158 13.34 -8.56 20.50
C ARG A 158 12.24 -9.52 20.02
N LEU A 159 12.11 -9.70 18.71
CA LEU A 159 11.14 -10.61 18.12
C LEU A 159 11.45 -12.08 18.48
N GLN A 160 12.70 -12.49 18.35
CA GLN A 160 13.13 -13.85 18.63
C GLN A 160 13.14 -14.21 20.11
N ALA A 161 13.37 -13.24 21.00
CA ALA A 161 13.31 -13.45 22.44
C ALA A 161 11.91 -13.86 22.92
N LYS A 162 10.89 -13.70 22.07
CA LYS A 162 9.50 -14.07 22.33
C LYS A 162 8.94 -15.01 21.28
N ASP A 163 9.81 -15.77 20.63
CA ASP A 163 9.42 -16.82 19.68
C ASP A 163 8.53 -16.30 18.52
N VAL A 164 8.66 -15.03 18.15
CA VAL A 164 7.94 -14.48 17.00
C VAL A 164 8.65 -14.92 15.72
N PRO A 165 7.97 -15.64 14.80
CA PRO A 165 8.62 -16.19 13.62
C PRO A 165 9.03 -15.08 12.65
N ILE A 166 10.25 -15.21 12.10
CA ILE A 166 10.79 -14.32 11.07
C ILE A 166 11.11 -15.16 9.83
N ASP A 167 10.52 -14.78 8.71
CA ASP A 167 10.84 -15.37 7.42
C ASP A 167 12.13 -14.76 6.84
N TRP A 168 13.25 -15.45 7.05
CA TRP A 168 14.57 -14.98 6.61
C TRP A 168 14.70 -14.86 5.09
N ALA A 169 14.01 -15.72 4.32
CA ALA A 169 14.09 -15.69 2.86
C ALA A 169 13.36 -14.45 2.32
N VAL A 170 12.18 -14.15 2.88
CA VAL A 170 11.43 -12.93 2.55
C VAL A 170 12.20 -11.69 2.98
N LEU A 171 12.77 -11.67 4.20
CA LEU A 171 13.60 -10.56 4.67
C LEU A 171 14.82 -10.35 3.78
N LEU A 172 15.50 -11.42 3.37
CA LEU A 172 16.63 -11.36 2.45
C LEU A 172 16.25 -10.72 1.10
N ASN A 173 15.15 -11.17 0.50
CA ASN A 173 14.67 -10.58 -0.76
C ASN A 173 14.30 -9.09 -0.58
N ASP A 174 13.65 -8.74 0.54
CA ASP A 174 13.26 -7.36 0.82
C ASP A 174 14.47 -6.44 1.01
N LEU A 175 15.50 -6.91 1.72
CA LEU A 175 16.77 -6.19 1.87
C LEU A 175 17.53 -6.06 0.55
N GLY A 176 17.53 -7.10 -0.29
CA GLY A 176 18.17 -7.07 -1.61
C GLY A 176 17.53 -6.07 -2.58
N ARG A 177 16.26 -5.70 -2.34
CA ARG A 177 15.52 -4.68 -3.11
C ARG A 177 15.46 -3.34 -2.40
N TRP A 178 16.14 -3.17 -1.27
CA TRP A 178 15.96 -1.98 -0.43
C TRP A 178 16.40 -0.71 -1.17
N ASN A 179 17.59 -0.68 -1.78
CA ASN A 179 18.07 0.54 -2.41
C ASN A 179 17.33 0.91 -3.71
N SER A 180 16.86 -0.09 -4.47
CA SER A 180 16.13 0.12 -5.73
C SER A 180 14.62 0.27 -5.57
N GLY A 181 14.05 -0.20 -4.45
CA GLY A 181 12.61 -0.31 -4.25
C GLY A 181 12.16 -0.15 -2.81
N ARG A 182 12.88 0.65 -2.00
CA ARG A 182 12.60 0.89 -0.57
C ARG A 182 11.13 1.15 -0.29
N ASP A 183 10.57 2.15 -0.98
CA ASP A 183 9.22 2.63 -0.72
C ASP A 183 8.22 1.47 -0.95
N ALA A 184 8.43 0.63 -1.96
CA ALA A 184 7.59 -0.55 -2.21
C ALA A 184 7.75 -1.65 -1.15
N VAL A 185 8.97 -1.88 -0.63
CA VAL A 185 9.20 -2.81 0.49
C VAL A 185 8.46 -2.33 1.74
N LEU A 186 8.63 -1.06 2.09
CA LEU A 186 7.98 -0.45 3.25
C LEU A 186 6.46 -0.48 3.14
N THR A 187 5.91 -0.18 1.97
CA THR A 187 4.47 -0.30 1.73
C THR A 187 4.00 -1.73 1.98
N ARG A 188 4.74 -2.76 1.54
CA ARG A 188 4.39 -4.15 1.85
C ARG A 188 4.45 -4.43 3.35
N TRP A 189 5.50 -3.98 4.03
CA TRP A 189 5.66 -4.17 5.48
C TRP A 189 4.53 -3.48 6.26
N HIS A 190 4.25 -2.20 5.99
CA HIS A 190 3.14 -1.49 6.62
C HIS A 190 1.77 -2.13 6.30
N SER A 191 1.57 -2.60 5.07
CA SER A 191 0.31 -3.27 4.69
C SER A 191 0.13 -4.55 5.50
N ALA A 192 1.14 -5.42 5.53
CA ALA A 192 1.08 -6.66 6.28
C ALA A 192 0.91 -6.43 7.78
N TYR A 193 1.59 -5.42 8.33
CA TYR A 193 1.45 -5.03 9.74
C TYR A 193 0.01 -4.64 10.09
N HIS A 194 -0.58 -3.68 9.38
CA HIS A 194 -1.92 -3.20 9.70
C HIS A 194 -3.02 -4.21 9.35
N GLN A 195 -2.84 -5.01 8.30
CA GLN A 195 -3.75 -6.11 8.00
C GLN A 195 -3.81 -7.12 9.13
N GLU A 196 -2.65 -7.56 9.63
CA GLU A 196 -2.61 -8.56 10.69
C GLU A 196 -3.15 -8.02 12.02
N ARG A 197 -2.90 -6.75 12.32
CA ARG A 197 -3.55 -6.04 13.44
C ARG A 197 -5.08 -6.03 13.31
N THR A 198 -5.58 -5.78 12.10
CA THR A 198 -7.03 -5.74 11.82
C THR A 198 -7.66 -7.12 11.99
N ARG A 199 -7.01 -8.17 11.45
CA ARG A 199 -7.46 -9.57 11.61
C ARG A 199 -7.50 -10.00 13.08
N ALA A 200 -6.48 -9.65 13.86
CA ALA A 200 -6.43 -10.01 15.28
C ALA A 200 -7.50 -9.31 16.14
N CYS A 201 -7.87 -8.08 15.79
CA CYS A 201 -8.98 -7.37 16.45
C CYS A 201 -10.38 -7.89 16.05
N GLY A 202 -10.48 -8.88 15.15
CA GLY A 202 -11.75 -9.41 14.67
C GLY A 202 -12.55 -8.43 13.81
N ALA A 203 -11.92 -7.36 13.32
CA ALA A 203 -12.59 -6.42 12.43
C ALA A 203 -12.82 -7.10 11.08
N GLU A 204 -14.08 -7.20 10.66
CA GLU A 204 -14.44 -7.81 9.39
C GLU A 204 -13.84 -6.96 8.24
N PRO A 205 -13.07 -7.57 7.33
CA PRO A 205 -12.58 -6.87 6.16
C PRO A 205 -13.77 -6.34 5.35
N LEU A 206 -13.62 -5.16 4.73
CA LEU A 206 -14.64 -4.67 3.80
C LEU A 206 -14.97 -5.73 2.74
N PRO A 207 -16.24 -5.82 2.31
CA PRO A 207 -16.67 -6.79 1.32
C PRO A 207 -15.83 -6.69 0.05
N ALA A 208 -15.59 -7.82 -0.61
CA ALA A 208 -14.74 -7.90 -1.81
C ALA A 208 -15.26 -7.03 -2.97
N LYS A 209 -16.53 -6.62 -2.95
CA LYS A 209 -17.10 -5.70 -3.94
C LYS A 209 -16.67 -4.27 -3.62
N ARG A 210 -16.16 -3.56 -4.64
CA ARG A 210 -15.86 -2.13 -4.56
C ARG A 210 -17.10 -1.36 -4.12
N GLN A 211 -17.02 -0.71 -2.96
CA GLN A 211 -18.05 0.20 -2.46
C GLN A 211 -17.40 1.58 -2.18
N PRO A 212 -17.22 2.42 -3.21
CA PRO A 212 -16.54 3.70 -3.07
C PRO A 212 -17.18 4.63 -2.03
N HIS A 213 -18.50 4.60 -1.90
CA HIS A 213 -19.25 5.42 -0.93
C HIS A 213 -18.94 5.02 0.52
N VAL A 214 -18.97 3.73 0.85
CA VAL A 214 -18.63 3.23 2.20
C VAL A 214 -17.23 3.68 2.60
N PHE A 215 -16.26 3.56 1.70
CA PHE A 215 -14.89 4.02 1.95
C PHE A 215 -14.84 5.54 2.19
N VAL A 216 -15.49 6.33 1.34
CA VAL A 216 -15.54 7.79 1.47
C VAL A 216 -16.16 8.21 2.79
N ASP A 217 -17.30 7.62 3.17
CA ASP A 217 -18.00 7.93 4.41
C ASP A 217 -17.12 7.61 5.63
N GLN A 218 -16.48 6.43 5.64
CA GLN A 218 -15.53 6.06 6.68
C GLN A 218 -14.37 7.05 6.82
N VAL A 219 -13.82 7.54 5.70
CA VAL A 219 -12.73 8.53 5.71
C VAL A 219 -13.21 9.90 6.16
N VAL A 220 -14.41 10.32 5.75
CA VAL A 220 -15.04 11.57 6.22
C VAL A 220 -15.24 11.52 7.74
N ASP A 221 -15.81 10.44 8.24
CA ASP A 221 -16.03 10.22 9.67
C ASP A 221 -14.72 10.15 10.46
N LEU A 222 -13.70 9.50 9.89
CA LEU A 222 -12.37 9.46 10.49
C LEU A 222 -11.75 10.86 10.60
N CYS A 223 -11.86 11.68 9.54
CA CYS A 223 -11.36 13.04 9.53
C CYS A 223 -12.12 13.97 10.50
N ALA A 224 -13.41 13.71 10.72
CA ALA A 224 -14.24 14.44 11.68
C ALA A 224 -13.91 14.07 13.13
N ARG A 225 -13.66 12.79 13.41
CA ARG A 225 -13.37 12.28 14.77
C ARG A 225 -11.93 12.52 15.23
N SER A 226 -10.96 12.59 14.31
CA SER A 226 -9.54 12.68 14.67
C SER A 226 -8.78 13.71 13.84
N THR A 227 -8.34 14.79 14.51
CA THR A 227 -7.45 15.80 13.92
C THR A 227 -6.09 15.21 13.54
N LYS A 228 -5.58 14.26 14.33
CA LYS A 228 -4.32 13.53 14.03
C LYS A 228 -4.46 12.70 12.75
N ALA A 229 -5.57 11.97 12.60
CA ALA A 229 -5.82 11.19 11.38
C ALA A 229 -5.93 12.10 10.17
N ARG A 230 -6.69 13.20 10.28
CA ARG A 230 -6.81 14.21 9.21
C ARG A 230 -5.44 14.80 8.82
N ALA A 231 -4.62 15.19 9.80
CA ALA A 231 -3.29 15.71 9.53
C ALA A 231 -2.43 14.67 8.78
N ALA A 232 -2.38 13.43 9.27
CA ALA A 232 -1.63 12.35 8.63
C ALA A 232 -2.11 12.08 7.19
N LEU A 233 -3.42 12.02 6.96
CA LEU A 233 -4.00 11.83 5.62
C LEU A 233 -3.67 12.99 4.67
N SER A 234 -3.68 14.23 5.16
CA SER A 234 -3.34 15.40 4.34
C SER A 234 -1.86 15.43 3.91
N THR A 235 -0.95 14.77 4.64
CA THR A 235 0.47 14.70 4.24
C THR A 235 0.72 13.94 2.94
N GLY A 236 -0.20 13.04 2.54
CA GLY A 236 -0.08 12.27 1.30
C GLY A 236 -0.51 13.01 0.04
N LEU A 237 -0.91 14.27 0.14
CA LEU A 237 -1.41 15.03 -0.99
C LEU A 237 -0.32 15.20 -2.06
N GLY A 238 -0.58 14.75 -3.28
CA GLY A 238 0.40 14.81 -4.38
C GLY A 238 1.49 13.74 -4.34
N LEU A 239 1.48 12.87 -3.33
CA LEU A 239 2.46 11.80 -3.18
C LEU A 239 1.95 10.47 -3.77
N PRO A 240 2.86 9.63 -4.29
CA PRO A 240 2.52 8.25 -4.62
C PRO A 240 2.27 7.43 -3.35
N VAL A 241 1.47 6.37 -3.45
CA VAL A 241 1.07 5.53 -2.30
C VAL A 241 2.27 5.02 -1.50
N GLU A 242 3.40 4.78 -2.17
CA GLU A 242 4.58 4.23 -1.55
C GLU A 242 5.28 5.21 -0.60
N ARG A 243 4.98 6.51 -0.70
CA ARG A 243 5.52 7.55 0.19
C ARG A 243 4.53 7.98 1.27
N CYS A 244 3.32 7.43 1.27
CA CYS A 244 2.25 7.79 2.19
C CYS A 244 2.29 6.98 3.49
N HIS A 245 3.47 6.83 4.11
CA HIS A 245 3.66 5.91 5.23
C HIS A 245 2.76 6.21 6.44
N GLN A 246 2.54 7.49 6.72
CA GLN A 246 1.69 7.94 7.84
C GLN A 246 0.20 7.62 7.62
N MET A 247 -0.22 7.42 6.36
CA MET A 247 -1.61 7.11 6.01
C MET A 247 -1.91 5.63 6.15
N HIS A 248 -0.90 4.74 6.10
CA HIS A 248 -1.12 3.30 6.13
C HIS A 248 -1.90 2.84 7.37
N GLY A 249 -1.59 3.40 8.54
CA GLY A 249 -2.26 3.01 9.78
C GLY A 249 -3.74 3.35 9.85
N TYR A 250 -4.18 4.31 9.06
CA TYR A 250 -5.58 4.72 9.00
C TYR A 250 -6.33 4.08 7.82
N LEU A 251 -5.67 3.96 6.66
CA LEU A 251 -6.32 3.49 5.45
C LEU A 251 -6.27 1.99 5.25
N VAL A 252 -5.19 1.31 5.60
CA VAL A 252 -5.08 -0.15 5.37
C VAL A 252 -6.23 -0.93 6.03
N PRO A 253 -6.68 -0.59 7.26
CA PRO A 253 -7.85 -1.25 7.86
C PRO A 253 -9.17 -1.00 7.08
N LEU A 254 -9.25 0.11 6.35
CA LEU A 254 -10.42 0.50 5.56
C LEU A 254 -10.32 0.06 4.09
N LEU A 255 -9.28 -0.68 3.70
CA LEU A 255 -9.09 -1.10 2.32
C LEU A 255 -9.44 -2.58 2.16
N PRO A 256 -10.10 -2.97 1.05
CA PRO A 256 -10.24 -4.37 0.70
C PRO A 256 -8.88 -5.08 0.63
N GLU A 257 -8.83 -6.32 1.14
CA GLU A 257 -7.60 -7.08 1.28
C GLU A 257 -6.83 -7.23 -0.05
N TYR A 258 -7.57 -7.39 -1.16
CA TYR A 258 -6.98 -7.53 -2.49
C TYR A 258 -6.18 -6.29 -2.95
N LEU A 259 -6.51 -5.08 -2.47
CA LEU A 259 -5.76 -3.85 -2.79
C LEU A 259 -4.41 -3.78 -2.09
N CYS A 260 -4.30 -4.40 -0.92
CA CYS A 260 -3.09 -4.36 -0.12
C CYS A 260 -2.12 -5.47 -0.53
N ILE A 261 -2.64 -6.60 -1.02
CA ILE A 261 -1.86 -7.77 -1.37
C ILE A 261 -1.52 -7.78 -2.87
N ASP A 262 -2.43 -7.42 -3.77
CA ASP A 262 -2.19 -7.62 -5.19
C ASP A 262 -1.69 -6.36 -5.90
N GLY A 263 -0.46 -6.44 -6.42
CA GLY A 263 0.17 -5.36 -7.20
C GLY A 263 -0.57 -5.04 -8.51
N ARG A 264 -1.45 -5.94 -8.99
CA ARG A 264 -2.32 -5.68 -10.14
C ARG A 264 -3.30 -4.53 -9.90
N TYR A 265 -3.61 -4.22 -8.65
CA TYR A 265 -4.52 -3.12 -8.28
C TYR A 265 -3.77 -1.90 -7.72
N ARG A 266 -2.51 -1.70 -8.12
CA ARG A 266 -1.69 -0.56 -7.66
C ARG A 266 -2.36 0.79 -7.94
N ASP A 267 -2.97 0.95 -9.10
CA ASP A 267 -3.64 2.20 -9.47
C ASP A 267 -4.91 2.43 -8.65
N ASP A 268 -5.68 1.37 -8.41
CA ASP A 268 -6.88 1.41 -7.57
C ASP A 268 -6.52 1.78 -6.12
N ARG A 269 -5.48 1.14 -5.58
CA ARG A 269 -4.93 1.51 -4.27
C ARG A 269 -4.47 2.97 -4.26
N SER A 270 -3.79 3.42 -5.31
CA SER A 270 -3.33 4.81 -5.41
C SER A 270 -4.51 5.79 -5.43
N ALA A 271 -5.60 5.48 -6.15
CA ALA A 271 -6.83 6.26 -6.17
C ALA A 271 -7.45 6.42 -4.76
N HIS A 272 -7.53 5.34 -3.99
CA HIS A 272 -8.03 5.39 -2.61
C HIS A 272 -7.19 6.32 -1.72
N TYR A 273 -5.87 6.25 -1.83
CA TYR A 273 -4.97 7.12 -1.08
C TYR A 273 -5.11 8.58 -1.50
N LEU A 274 -5.22 8.86 -2.80
CA LEU A 274 -5.40 10.21 -3.31
C LEU A 274 -6.72 10.81 -2.81
N VAL A 275 -7.84 10.10 -2.98
CA VAL A 275 -9.15 10.59 -2.55
C VAL A 275 -9.18 10.81 -1.04
N ALA A 276 -8.59 9.91 -0.24
CA ALA A 276 -8.48 10.13 1.19
C ALA A 276 -7.66 11.39 1.55
N ALA A 277 -6.54 11.64 0.87
CA ALA A 277 -5.75 12.86 1.06
C ALA A 277 -6.52 14.12 0.65
N LEU A 278 -7.30 14.06 -0.43
CA LEU A 278 -8.16 15.15 -0.89
C LEU A 278 -9.27 15.47 0.12
N ILE A 279 -9.96 14.45 0.63
CA ILE A 279 -10.99 14.59 1.66
C ILE A 279 -10.42 15.22 2.94
N ALA A 280 -9.23 14.79 3.36
CA ALA A 280 -8.57 15.32 4.55
C ALA A 280 -8.11 16.78 4.39
N SER A 281 -7.78 17.19 3.16
CA SER A 281 -7.26 18.52 2.82
C SER A 281 -8.34 19.57 2.53
N ARG A 282 -9.64 19.21 2.61
CA ARG A 282 -10.77 20.13 2.35
C ARG A 282 -10.70 21.39 3.22
N PRO A 283 -10.98 22.60 2.69
CA PRO A 283 -11.17 23.81 3.47
C PRO A 283 -12.28 23.66 4.53
N PRO A 284 -12.22 24.34 5.69
CA PRO A 284 -13.25 24.25 6.73
C PRO A 284 -14.68 24.54 6.22
N ALA A 285 -14.85 25.58 5.39
CA ALA A 285 -16.14 25.95 4.81
C ALA A 285 -16.78 24.85 3.95
N SER A 286 -15.97 23.98 3.32
CA SER A 286 -16.47 22.85 2.53
C SER A 286 -16.80 21.61 3.37
N ARG A 287 -16.58 21.64 4.70
CA ARG A 287 -16.83 20.49 5.60
C ARG A 287 -18.23 20.53 6.21
N GLU A 288 -18.77 21.70 6.49
CA GLU A 288 -20.07 21.87 7.15
C GLU A 288 -21.23 21.41 6.25
N GLY A 289 -21.17 21.69 4.95
CA GLY A 289 -22.22 21.33 3.99
C GLY A 289 -22.41 19.83 3.70
N VAL A 290 -21.60 18.92 4.28
CA VAL A 290 -21.74 17.46 4.14
C VAL A 290 -22.61 16.88 5.26
N ARG A 291 -22.75 17.56 6.40
CA ARG A 291 -23.50 17.05 7.56
C ARG A 291 -25.02 17.24 7.43
N GLU A 292 -25.47 18.22 6.65
CA GLU A 292 -26.89 18.56 6.49
C GLU A 292 -27.69 17.61 5.58
N THR A 293 -27.05 16.82 4.72
CA THR A 293 -27.78 16.00 3.73
C THR A 293 -28.06 14.57 4.15
N ALA A 294 -27.55 14.11 5.30
CA ALA A 294 -27.84 12.75 5.79
C ALA A 294 -29.29 12.56 6.27
N THR A 295 -30.10 13.63 6.29
CA THR A 295 -31.48 13.58 6.82
C THR A 295 -32.58 13.97 5.83
N ALA A 296 -32.28 14.39 4.59
CA ALA A 296 -33.27 15.13 3.81
C ALA A 296 -33.73 14.58 2.44
N ASP A 297 -33.06 13.65 1.73
CA ASP A 297 -33.51 13.34 0.35
C ASP A 297 -33.39 11.86 -0.05
N GLY A 298 -34.48 11.32 -0.62
CA GLY A 298 -34.62 9.91 -1.00
C GLY A 298 -33.83 9.46 -2.25
N PRO A 299 -33.88 8.15 -2.59
CA PRO A 299 -32.96 7.49 -3.54
C PRO A 299 -33.08 7.96 -5.01
N ALA A 300 -34.14 8.70 -5.36
CA ALA A 300 -34.34 9.26 -6.70
C ALA A 300 -33.63 10.62 -6.90
N ALA A 301 -33.41 11.38 -5.83
CA ALA A 301 -32.63 12.62 -5.86
C ALA A 301 -31.12 12.33 -5.90
N GLU A 302 -30.67 11.27 -5.21
CA GLU A 302 -29.28 10.80 -5.21
C GLU A 302 -28.74 10.46 -6.60
N LYS A 303 -29.55 9.86 -7.49
CA LYS A 303 -29.14 9.58 -8.88
C LYS A 303 -28.98 10.84 -9.73
N ARG A 304 -29.67 11.93 -9.41
CA ARG A 304 -29.63 13.20 -10.16
C ARG A 304 -28.48 14.11 -9.71
N GLN A 305 -27.85 13.82 -8.59
CA GLN A 305 -26.83 14.69 -7.97
C GLN A 305 -25.40 14.13 -8.02
N ARG A 306 -25.19 12.95 -8.62
CA ARG A 306 -23.85 12.43 -8.92
C ARG A 306 -23.28 13.16 -10.13
N SER A 307 -22.66 14.31 -9.89
CA SER A 307 -21.88 15.03 -10.88
C SER A 307 -20.46 14.49 -10.93
N ASP A 308 -19.92 14.27 -12.12
CA ASP A 308 -18.51 13.93 -12.32
C ASP A 308 -17.62 15.19 -12.38
N LEU A 309 -16.31 15.00 -12.61
CA LEU A 309 -15.34 16.10 -12.68
C LEU A 309 -15.69 17.13 -13.76
N GLY A 310 -16.20 16.68 -14.90
CA GLY A 310 -16.62 17.55 -16.01
C GLY A 310 -17.77 18.46 -15.60
N ALA A 311 -18.80 17.87 -14.99
CA ALA A 311 -19.93 18.62 -14.47
C ALA A 311 -19.53 19.62 -13.37
N TRP A 312 -18.57 19.29 -12.49
CA TRP A 312 -18.06 20.22 -11.48
C TRP A 312 -17.36 21.43 -12.11
N LEU A 313 -16.54 21.20 -13.15
CA LEU A 313 -15.84 22.25 -13.87
C LEU A 313 -16.79 23.18 -14.63
N ALA A 314 -17.82 22.62 -15.27
CA ALA A 314 -18.83 23.39 -15.99
C ALA A 314 -19.58 24.34 -15.04
N ARG A 315 -20.10 23.83 -13.92
CA ARG A 315 -20.76 24.66 -12.89
C ARG A 315 -19.84 25.75 -12.34
N ALA A 316 -18.57 25.42 -12.12
CA ALA A 316 -17.60 26.42 -11.65
C ALA A 316 -17.39 27.55 -12.67
N ALA A 317 -17.36 27.20 -13.97
CA ALA A 317 -17.20 28.14 -15.06
C ALA A 317 -18.42 29.07 -15.21
N SER A 318 -19.63 28.54 -15.04
CA SER A 318 -20.85 29.32 -15.21
C SER A 318 -21.20 30.19 -14.00
N GLU A 319 -21.00 29.69 -12.78
CA GLU A 319 -21.54 30.36 -11.58
C GLU A 319 -20.49 31.06 -10.71
N ARG A 320 -19.20 30.71 -10.84
CA ARG A 320 -18.19 31.03 -9.80
C ARG A 320 -16.94 31.74 -10.31
N GLY A 321 -16.99 32.31 -11.52
CA GLY A 321 -15.90 33.11 -12.09
C GLY A 321 -14.66 32.29 -12.46
N PHE A 322 -14.85 31.02 -12.82
CA PHE A 322 -13.82 30.25 -13.51
C PHE A 322 -13.88 30.62 -14.99
N LYS A 323 -12.75 30.97 -15.62
CA LYS A 323 -12.74 31.24 -17.05
C LYS A 323 -13.11 29.95 -17.80
N PRO A 324 -14.10 29.97 -18.71
CA PRO A 324 -14.59 28.76 -19.38
C PRO A 324 -13.48 28.07 -20.17
N ASP A 325 -12.72 28.83 -20.96
CA ASP A 325 -11.60 28.30 -21.75
C ASP A 325 -10.52 27.64 -20.86
N THR A 326 -10.28 28.19 -19.67
CA THR A 326 -9.33 27.60 -18.72
C THR A 326 -9.87 26.31 -18.12
N ALA A 327 -11.16 26.23 -17.81
CA ALA A 327 -11.78 25.00 -17.32
C ALA A 327 -11.71 23.87 -18.36
N GLU A 328 -12.02 24.20 -19.61
CA GLU A 328 -11.95 23.27 -20.74
C GLU A 328 -10.52 22.79 -21.01
N GLN A 329 -9.55 23.70 -21.05
CA GLN A 329 -8.13 23.37 -21.22
C GLN A 329 -7.61 22.45 -20.11
N GLU A 330 -7.95 22.74 -18.85
CA GLU A 330 -7.58 21.89 -17.71
C GLU A 330 -8.19 20.49 -17.82
N LEU A 331 -9.46 20.41 -18.26
CA LEU A 331 -10.13 19.13 -18.46
C LEU A 331 -9.47 18.31 -19.57
N HIS A 332 -9.20 18.91 -20.74
CA HIS A 332 -8.47 18.25 -21.83
C HIS A 332 -7.10 17.74 -21.39
N LEU A 333 -6.40 18.56 -20.62
CA LEU A 333 -5.07 18.25 -20.14
C LEU A 333 -5.08 17.09 -19.15
N ILE A 334 -6.03 17.06 -18.21
CA ILE A 334 -6.26 15.96 -17.27
C ILE A 334 -6.64 14.66 -17.99
N SER A 335 -7.53 14.73 -18.97
CA SER A 335 -7.99 13.59 -19.77
C SER A 335 -6.88 12.82 -20.49
N ARG A 336 -5.75 13.48 -20.76
CA ARG A 336 -4.58 12.87 -21.41
C ARG A 336 -3.53 12.33 -20.44
N GLN A 337 -3.63 12.62 -19.14
CA GLN A 337 -2.62 12.24 -18.16
C GLN A 337 -2.71 10.78 -17.71
N ASN A 338 -1.58 10.24 -17.26
CA ASN A 338 -1.55 9.01 -16.48
C ASN A 338 -1.93 9.26 -15.01
N VAL A 339 -2.23 8.19 -14.28
CA VAL A 339 -2.64 8.25 -12.85
C VAL A 339 -1.63 9.03 -12.01
N HIS A 340 -0.32 8.81 -12.18
CA HIS A 340 0.70 9.52 -11.41
C HIS A 340 0.69 11.04 -11.65
N ALA A 341 0.43 11.50 -12.87
CA ALA A 341 0.29 12.91 -13.18
C ALA A 341 -1.04 13.48 -12.63
N LEU A 342 -2.10 12.68 -12.60
CA LEU A 342 -3.36 13.06 -11.93
C LEU A 342 -3.16 13.27 -10.42
N HIS A 343 -2.38 12.42 -9.75
CA HIS A 343 -2.05 12.58 -8.34
C HIS A 343 -1.45 13.95 -8.03
N ARG A 344 -0.63 14.51 -8.93
CA ARG A 344 -0.02 15.84 -8.74
C ARG A 344 -0.95 17.00 -9.08
N ARG A 345 -1.82 16.83 -10.08
CA ARG A 345 -2.68 17.92 -10.60
C ARG A 345 -4.02 18.04 -9.88
N LEU A 346 -4.67 16.92 -9.57
CA LEU A 346 -5.99 16.91 -8.93
C LEU A 346 -6.04 17.68 -7.60
N PRO A 347 -5.03 17.63 -6.73
CA PRO A 347 -5.02 18.45 -5.51
C PRO A 347 -5.22 19.94 -5.74
N VAL A 348 -4.55 20.51 -6.74
CA VAL A 348 -4.65 21.94 -7.04
C VAL A 348 -6.02 22.25 -7.62
N LEU A 349 -6.50 21.43 -8.56
CA LEU A 349 -7.79 21.64 -9.20
C LEU A 349 -8.96 21.52 -8.20
N THR A 350 -8.99 20.44 -7.42
CA THR A 350 -10.04 20.22 -6.41
C THR A 350 -10.06 21.30 -5.35
N ARG A 351 -8.89 21.79 -4.90
CA ARG A 351 -8.82 22.93 -3.98
C ARG A 351 -9.40 24.19 -4.61
N ARG A 352 -9.07 24.50 -5.87
CA ARG A 352 -9.65 25.64 -6.60
C ARG A 352 -11.18 25.53 -6.69
N LEU A 353 -11.70 24.35 -7.04
CA LEU A 353 -13.14 24.07 -7.09
C LEU A 353 -13.83 24.26 -5.73
N GLN A 354 -13.22 23.74 -4.66
CA GLN A 354 -13.74 23.86 -3.29
C GLN A 354 -13.75 25.29 -2.77
N THR A 355 -12.70 26.08 -3.03
CA THR A 355 -12.66 27.51 -2.69
C THR A 355 -13.79 28.28 -3.37
N LYS A 356 -14.25 27.79 -4.53
CA LYS A 356 -15.39 28.35 -5.27
C LYS A 356 -16.76 27.80 -4.83
N GLY A 357 -16.79 26.94 -3.80
CA GLY A 357 -18.03 26.37 -3.26
C GLY A 357 -18.61 25.21 -4.07
N VAL A 358 -17.88 24.66 -5.04
CA VAL A 358 -18.35 23.53 -5.83
C VAL A 358 -18.29 22.25 -4.99
N ARG A 359 -19.44 21.56 -4.88
CA ARG A 359 -19.54 20.26 -4.20
C ARG A 359 -18.91 19.17 -5.06
N VAL A 360 -18.03 18.38 -4.44
CA VAL A 360 -17.29 17.29 -5.08
C VAL A 360 -17.88 15.96 -4.62
N ASP A 361 -18.32 15.12 -5.55
CA ASP A 361 -18.69 13.73 -5.29
C ASP A 361 -17.43 12.85 -5.28
N TRP A 362 -16.92 12.58 -4.08
CA TRP A 362 -15.70 11.81 -3.86
C TRP A 362 -15.85 10.33 -4.24
N ALA A 363 -17.05 9.76 -4.11
CA ALA A 363 -17.28 8.35 -4.38
C ALA A 363 -17.19 8.09 -5.89
N LEU A 364 -17.79 8.96 -6.70
CA LEU A 364 -17.65 8.91 -8.15
C LEU A 364 -16.21 9.20 -8.60
N LEU A 365 -15.54 10.19 -7.99
CA LEU A 365 -14.12 10.45 -8.28
C LEU A 365 -13.26 9.22 -8.02
N LEU A 366 -13.47 8.56 -6.89
CA LEU A 366 -12.73 7.35 -6.52
C LEU A 366 -12.94 6.24 -7.54
N ASP A 367 -14.19 5.98 -7.91
CA ASP A 367 -14.53 4.93 -8.87
C ASP A 367 -13.90 5.18 -10.26
N ASP A 368 -13.85 6.44 -10.68
CA ASP A 368 -13.22 6.85 -11.94
C ASP A 368 -11.70 6.67 -11.89
N LEU A 369 -11.06 7.16 -10.84
CA LEU A 369 -9.62 7.02 -10.67
C LEU A 369 -9.19 5.56 -10.52
N ALA A 370 -10.01 4.73 -9.86
CA ALA A 370 -9.81 3.29 -9.69
C ALA A 370 -9.92 2.47 -10.99
N ARG A 371 -10.51 3.06 -12.03
CA ARG A 371 -10.67 2.48 -13.37
C ARG A 371 -9.82 3.20 -14.42
N TRP A 372 -9.17 4.30 -14.06
CA TRP A 372 -8.45 5.17 -14.99
C TRP A 372 -7.42 4.46 -15.87
N SER A 373 -6.65 3.51 -15.34
CA SER A 373 -5.65 2.80 -16.15
C SER A 373 -6.23 1.81 -17.16
N ARG A 374 -7.47 1.38 -16.98
CA ARG A 374 -8.17 0.43 -17.87
C ARG A 374 -9.13 1.14 -18.83
N ASP A 375 -9.87 2.12 -18.31
CA ASP A 375 -11.00 2.74 -18.99
C ASP A 375 -10.77 4.25 -19.24
N ARG A 376 -9.50 4.69 -19.34
CA ARG A 376 -9.13 6.12 -19.44
C ARG A 376 -9.97 6.87 -20.47
N GLU A 377 -10.03 6.34 -21.68
CA GLU A 377 -10.67 7.02 -22.82
C GLU A 377 -12.17 7.15 -22.60
N GLN A 378 -12.81 6.11 -22.07
CA GLN A 378 -14.24 6.13 -21.74
C GLN A 378 -14.55 7.11 -20.61
N ILE A 379 -13.73 7.15 -19.56
CA ILE A 379 -13.92 8.08 -18.43
C ILE A 379 -13.67 9.52 -18.88
N ALA A 380 -12.60 9.75 -19.64
CA ALA A 380 -12.28 11.06 -20.20
C ALA A 380 -13.38 11.58 -21.13
N ALA A 381 -13.89 10.73 -22.03
CA ALA A 381 -15.02 11.07 -22.90
C ALA A 381 -16.25 11.45 -22.07
N ARG A 382 -16.62 10.63 -21.08
CA ARG A 382 -17.74 10.94 -20.19
C ARG A 382 -17.56 12.26 -19.44
N TRP A 383 -16.35 12.54 -18.92
CA TRP A 383 -16.08 13.83 -18.28
C TRP A 383 -16.21 15.01 -19.26
N MET A 384 -15.71 14.89 -20.50
CA MET A 384 -15.87 15.92 -21.53
C MET A 384 -17.35 16.14 -21.90
N ASP A 385 -18.09 15.05 -22.11
CA ASP A 385 -19.52 15.11 -22.46
C ASP A 385 -20.31 15.79 -21.34
N SER A 386 -20.09 15.39 -20.08
CA SER A 386 -20.71 16.03 -18.91
C SER A 386 -20.40 17.52 -18.82
N TYR A 387 -19.18 17.94 -19.14
CA TYR A 387 -18.79 19.35 -19.15
C TYR A 387 -19.61 20.16 -20.17
N PHE A 388 -19.63 19.72 -21.43
CA PHE A 388 -20.35 20.44 -22.49
C PHE A 388 -21.88 20.36 -22.33
N LEU A 389 -22.41 19.24 -21.84
CA LEU A 389 -23.84 19.10 -21.57
C LEU A 389 -24.31 20.06 -20.48
N VAL A 390 -23.59 20.16 -19.37
CA VAL A 390 -23.94 21.09 -18.29
C VAL A 390 -23.81 22.54 -18.75
N ARG A 391 -22.70 22.88 -19.42
CA ARG A 391 -22.48 24.24 -19.94
C ARG A 391 -23.57 24.66 -20.93
N SER A 392 -23.92 23.82 -21.90
CA SER A 392 -24.97 24.12 -22.89
C SER A 392 -26.36 24.27 -22.26
N ARG A 393 -26.61 23.60 -21.11
CA ARG A 393 -27.85 23.74 -20.35
C ARG A 393 -27.90 25.07 -19.63
N GLU A 394 -26.81 25.47 -18.99
CA GLU A 394 -26.69 26.73 -18.25
C GLU A 394 -26.72 27.94 -19.20
N GLU A 395 -26.08 27.85 -20.37
CA GLU A 395 -26.15 28.88 -21.42
C GLU A 395 -27.60 29.10 -21.89
N ARG A 396 -28.36 28.02 -22.13
CA ARG A 396 -29.79 28.09 -22.49
C ARG A 396 -30.65 28.72 -21.38
N GLN A 397 -30.40 28.36 -20.12
CA GLN A 397 -31.13 28.93 -18.98
C GLN A 397 -30.83 30.42 -18.81
N ASN A 398 -29.58 30.84 -18.97
CA ASN A 398 -29.19 32.25 -18.90
C ASN A 398 -29.80 33.08 -20.05
N SER A 399 -29.91 32.52 -21.25
CA SER A 399 -30.59 33.18 -22.37
C SER A 399 -32.09 33.36 -22.11
N GLN A 400 -32.77 32.33 -21.58
CA GLN A 400 -34.19 32.40 -21.24
C GLN A 400 -34.48 33.39 -20.09
N GLN A 401 -33.58 33.49 -19.11
CA GLN A 401 -33.75 34.46 -18.02
C GLN A 401 -33.63 35.91 -18.52
N LYS A 402 -32.68 36.19 -19.43
CA LYS A 402 -32.50 37.51 -20.03
C LYS A 402 -33.62 37.95 -20.98
N GLU A 403 -34.43 37.01 -21.46
CA GLU A 403 -35.57 37.30 -22.34
C GLU A 403 -36.86 37.59 -21.54
N ASN A 404 -36.90 37.19 -20.27
CA ASN A 404 -38.03 37.40 -19.36
C ASN A 404 -37.86 38.60 -18.41
N ASP A 405 -36.64 39.13 -18.27
CA ASP A 405 -36.30 40.35 -17.54
C ASP A 405 -36.23 41.55 -18.51
#